data_AF-A0A956ED09-F1
#
_entry.id   AF-A0A956ED09-F1
#
_cell.length_a   1.000
_cell.length_b   1.000
_cell.length_c   1.000
_cell.angle_alpha   90.00
_cell.angle_beta   90.00
_cell.angle_gamma   90.00
#
_symmetry.space_group_name_H-M   'P 1'
#
loop_
_entity.id
_entity.type
_entity.pdbx_description
1 polymer ?
#
loop_
_entity_poly.entity_id
_entity_poly.type
_entity_poly.pdbx_seq_one_letter_code
_entity_poly.pdbx_strand_id
1 'polypeptide(L)'
;MIERWRGIAGAYSENRQYVLHEDLHVEGFVPLRAAEHALAPAEYLGWLDVDNPMALLLVIDQVMGGAWALVSCVSNAWEGLFDVHRLTSPHGSLAGGAFYHAVLVVAADDRSIALLDPWHGPEGQPIALSHEDFASAWTGETILIHRDTDAE
;
A
#
# COMPACT_ATOMS: atom_id res chain seq x y z
N MET A 1 7.61 7.18 -23.88
CA MET A 1 8.81 6.33 -24.00
C MET A 1 8.74 5.36 -22.83
N ILE A 2 8.21 4.17 -23.08
CA ILE A 2 7.79 3.16 -22.07
C ILE A 2 8.83 2.04 -22.13
N GLU A 3 9.79 2.03 -21.21
CA GLU A 3 10.86 1.00 -21.17
C GLU A 3 11.22 0.54 -19.75
N ARG A 4 10.35 0.70 -18.74
CA ARG A 4 10.62 0.16 -17.38
C ARG A 4 10.02 -1.21 -17.07
N TRP A 5 9.23 -1.76 -17.98
CA TRP A 5 8.64 -3.10 -17.84
C TRP A 5 9.53 -4.16 -18.51
N ARG A 6 10.63 -4.55 -17.88
CA ARG A 6 11.33 -5.81 -18.19
C ARG A 6 11.78 -6.46 -16.89
N GLY A 7 10.98 -7.43 -16.46
CA GLY A 7 11.18 -8.21 -15.25
C GLY A 7 12.54 -8.90 -15.24
N ILE A 8 13.38 -8.46 -14.30
CA ILE A 8 14.49 -9.23 -13.79
C ILE A 8 14.42 -9.06 -12.27
N ALA A 9 13.80 -10.01 -11.58
CA ALA A 9 14.03 -10.19 -10.16
C ALA A 9 15.54 -10.37 -9.98
N GLY A 10 16.18 -9.39 -9.36
CA GLY A 10 17.61 -9.36 -9.14
C GLY A 10 17.89 -8.98 -7.71
N ALA A 11 19.05 -9.40 -7.19
CA ALA A 11 19.53 -9.12 -5.83
C ALA A 11 19.43 -7.64 -5.37
N TYR A 12 19.13 -6.71 -6.29
CA TYR A 12 18.81 -5.32 -6.03
C TYR A 12 17.44 -5.07 -5.38
N SER A 13 16.39 -5.85 -5.67
CA SER A 13 15.07 -5.65 -5.03
C SER A 13 15.08 -6.14 -3.58
N GLU A 14 15.66 -7.32 -3.32
CA GLU A 14 15.86 -7.87 -1.98
C GLU A 14 16.81 -7.01 -1.14
N ASN A 15 17.94 -6.52 -1.69
CA ASN A 15 18.81 -5.58 -0.98
C ASN A 15 18.11 -4.25 -0.69
N ARG A 16 17.26 -3.78 -1.59
CA ARG A 16 16.48 -2.56 -1.34
C ARG A 16 15.53 -2.79 -0.18
N GLN A 17 14.74 -3.86 -0.19
CA GLN A 17 13.83 -4.22 0.91
C GLN A 17 14.57 -4.45 2.24
N TYR A 18 15.76 -5.07 2.22
CA TYR A 18 16.60 -5.28 3.39
C TYR A 18 17.18 -3.98 3.97
N VAL A 19 17.75 -3.12 3.11
CA VAL A 19 18.26 -1.80 3.52
C VAL A 19 17.13 -0.93 4.08
N LEU A 20 15.95 -0.99 3.44
CA LEU A 20 14.75 -0.30 3.91
C LEU A 20 14.29 -0.82 5.28
N HIS A 21 14.35 -2.13 5.53
CA HIS A 21 14.01 -2.72 6.83
C HIS A 21 14.98 -2.30 7.96
N GLU A 22 16.29 -2.30 7.69
CA GLU A 22 17.32 -1.89 8.66
C GLU A 22 17.22 -0.40 9.02
N ASP A 23 17.01 0.48 8.03
CA ASP A 23 16.88 1.93 8.28
C ASP A 23 15.63 2.26 9.13
N LEU A 24 14.54 1.50 8.99
CA LEU A 24 13.27 1.71 9.70
C LEU A 24 13.30 1.36 11.19
N HIS A 25 14.08 0.34 11.58
CA HIS A 25 14.24 -0.02 12.99
C HIS A 25 14.94 1.08 13.80
N VAL A 26 15.76 1.91 13.14
CA VAL A 26 16.55 2.98 13.76
C VAL A 26 15.70 4.22 14.05
N GLU A 27 14.63 4.47 13.29
CA GLU A 27 13.78 5.68 13.43
C GLU A 27 12.50 5.48 14.26
N GLY A 28 12.28 4.30 14.85
CA GLY A 28 11.15 4.04 15.75
C GLY A 28 9.81 3.82 15.04
N PHE A 29 9.83 3.59 13.72
CA PHE A 29 8.66 3.12 12.97
C PHE A 29 8.41 1.63 13.27
N VAL A 30 7.15 1.30 13.52
CA VAL A 30 6.72 -0.07 13.72
C VAL A 30 6.36 -0.63 12.33
N PRO A 31 7.08 -1.65 11.81
CA PRO A 31 6.72 -2.27 10.53
C PRO A 31 5.30 -2.81 10.60
N LEU A 32 4.59 -2.91 9.47
CA LEU A 32 3.20 -3.39 9.46
C LEU A 32 3.10 -4.75 10.18
N ARG A 33 4.11 -5.62 10.00
CA ARG A 33 4.23 -6.88 10.74
C ARG A 33 3.97 -6.78 12.25
N ALA A 34 4.43 -5.73 12.91
CA ALA A 34 4.21 -5.55 14.34
C ALA A 34 2.80 -5.03 14.69
N ALA A 35 2.06 -4.49 13.73
CA ALA A 35 0.63 -4.18 13.83
C ALA A 35 -0.29 -5.39 13.58
N GLU A 36 0.20 -6.47 12.95
CA GLU A 36 -0.57 -7.70 12.67
C GLU A 36 -1.29 -8.22 13.94
N HIS A 37 -0.56 -8.32 15.05
CA HIS A 37 -1.11 -8.80 16.33
C HIS A 37 -2.21 -7.90 16.92
N ALA A 38 -2.26 -6.62 16.54
CA ALA A 38 -3.28 -5.68 17.01
C ALA A 38 -4.54 -5.69 16.14
N LEU A 39 -4.48 -6.28 14.95
CA LEU A 39 -5.52 -6.23 13.92
C LEU A 39 -6.28 -7.55 13.74
N ALA A 40 -6.16 -8.48 14.68
CA ALA A 40 -6.79 -9.80 14.58
C ALA A 40 -8.34 -9.70 14.38
N PRO A 41 -8.92 -10.43 13.40
CA PRO A 41 -8.27 -11.41 12.52
C PRO A 41 -7.56 -10.78 11.31
N ALA A 42 -6.23 -10.88 11.28
CA ALA A 42 -5.39 -10.37 10.21
C ALA A 42 -4.30 -11.38 9.81
N GLU A 43 -3.90 -11.34 8.55
CA GLU A 43 -2.83 -12.15 7.96
C GLU A 43 -1.77 -11.23 7.34
N TYR A 44 -0.54 -11.26 7.85
CA TYR A 44 0.57 -10.57 7.22
C TYR A 44 1.09 -11.37 6.02
N LEU A 45 0.86 -10.83 4.81
CA LEU A 45 1.37 -11.43 3.57
C LEU A 45 2.87 -11.16 3.35
N GLY A 46 3.48 -10.31 4.18
CA GLY A 46 4.87 -9.92 4.02
C GLY A 46 5.07 -8.86 2.95
N TRP A 47 6.28 -8.87 2.39
CA TRP A 47 6.68 -8.02 1.28
C TRP A 47 6.44 -8.76 -0.03
N LEU A 48 5.36 -8.40 -0.71
CA LEU A 48 5.08 -8.93 -2.04
C LEU A 48 6.00 -8.27 -3.07
N ASP A 49 6.42 -9.03 -4.08
CA ASP A 49 7.24 -8.50 -5.17
C ASP A 49 6.39 -7.58 -6.06
N VAL A 50 6.63 -6.28 -5.98
CA VAL A 50 5.89 -5.25 -6.74
C VAL A 50 6.12 -5.32 -8.25
N ASP A 51 7.22 -5.95 -8.69
CA ASP A 51 7.49 -6.17 -10.10
C ASP A 51 6.75 -7.40 -10.65
N ASN A 52 6.18 -8.23 -9.76
CA ASN A 52 5.35 -9.37 -10.13
C ASN A 52 3.88 -8.96 -10.25
N PRO A 53 3.26 -9.00 -11.44
CA PRO A 53 1.85 -8.62 -11.60
C PRO A 53 0.89 -9.50 -10.77
N MET A 54 1.30 -10.73 -10.42
CA MET A 54 0.49 -11.62 -9.58
C MET A 54 0.40 -11.14 -8.13
N ALA A 55 1.37 -10.36 -7.64
CA ALA A 55 1.35 -9.80 -6.29
C ALA A 55 0.17 -8.85 -6.10
N LEU A 56 -0.01 -7.92 -7.05
CA LEU A 56 -1.13 -6.98 -7.03
C LEU A 56 -2.47 -7.70 -7.20
N LEU A 57 -2.54 -8.67 -8.11
CA LEU A 57 -3.75 -9.46 -8.33
C LEU A 57 -4.15 -10.26 -7.08
N LEU A 58 -3.19 -10.75 -6.29
CA LEU A 58 -3.48 -11.40 -5.01
C LEU A 58 -4.16 -10.44 -4.05
N VAL A 59 -3.66 -9.21 -3.90
CA VAL A 59 -4.28 -8.20 -3.03
C VAL A 59 -5.70 -7.86 -3.51
N ILE A 60 -5.87 -7.65 -4.82
CA ILE A 60 -7.18 -7.36 -5.43
C ILE A 60 -8.17 -8.49 -5.17
N ASP A 61 -7.77 -9.75 -5.43
CA ASP A 61 -8.62 -10.91 -5.25
C ASP A 61 -9.10 -11.05 -3.80
N GLN A 62 -8.20 -10.86 -2.83
CA GLN A 62 -8.53 -10.93 -1.40
C GLN A 62 -9.49 -9.81 -0.98
N VAL A 63 -9.29 -8.59 -1.49
CA VAL A 63 -10.19 -7.45 -1.23
C VAL A 63 -11.55 -7.66 -1.88
N MET A 64 -11.60 -8.16 -3.12
CA MET A 64 -12.85 -8.55 -3.78
C MET A 64 -13.56 -9.69 -3.04
N GLY A 65 -12.81 -10.59 -2.41
CA GLY A 65 -13.30 -11.63 -1.51
C GLY A 65 -13.82 -11.11 -0.16
N GLY A 66 -13.70 -9.81 0.11
CA GLY A 66 -14.28 -9.15 1.26
C GLY A 66 -13.31 -8.82 2.40
N ALA A 67 -12.00 -9.06 2.22
CA ALA A 67 -10.98 -8.56 3.13
C ALA A 67 -10.73 -7.05 2.94
N TRP A 68 -10.10 -6.41 3.91
CA TRP A 68 -9.39 -5.16 3.71
C TRP A 68 -7.89 -5.42 3.62
N ALA A 69 -7.14 -4.53 2.99
CA ALA A 69 -5.69 -4.63 2.95
C ALA A 69 -5.04 -3.34 3.45
N LEU A 70 -4.34 -3.42 4.58
CA LEU A 70 -3.49 -2.33 5.06
C LEU A 70 -2.13 -2.47 4.35
N VAL A 71 -1.76 -1.44 3.60
CA VAL A 71 -0.56 -1.47 2.75
C VAL A 71 0.34 -0.28 3.02
N SER A 72 1.62 -0.46 2.77
CA SER A 72 2.61 0.61 2.83
C SER A 72 2.90 1.14 1.44
N CYS A 73 3.03 2.45 1.32
CA CYS A 73 3.31 3.19 0.09
C CYS A 73 4.53 4.09 0.29
N VAL A 74 5.33 4.33 -0.76
CA VAL A 74 6.44 5.30 -0.71
C VAL A 74 5.85 6.71 -0.69
N SER A 75 6.09 7.49 0.38
CA SER A 75 5.44 8.80 0.61
C SER A 75 5.58 9.79 -0.55
N ASN A 76 6.78 9.91 -1.14
CA ASN A 76 7.02 10.83 -2.26
C ASN A 76 6.28 10.40 -3.53
N ALA A 77 6.23 9.10 -3.80
CA ALA A 77 5.51 8.57 -4.95
C ALA A 77 4.00 8.71 -4.73
N TRP A 78 3.55 8.46 -3.49
CA TRP A 78 2.17 8.63 -3.07
C TRP A 78 1.72 10.09 -3.25
N GLU A 79 2.42 11.08 -2.66
CA GLU A 79 2.09 12.50 -2.88
C GLU A 79 2.12 12.89 -4.35
N GLY A 80 3.10 12.40 -5.12
CA GLY A 80 3.19 12.64 -6.56
C GLY A 80 1.96 12.17 -7.35
N LEU A 81 1.35 11.05 -6.96
CA LEU A 81 0.08 10.59 -7.56
C LEU A 81 -1.05 11.57 -7.27
N PHE A 82 -1.15 12.04 -6.04
CA PHE A 82 -2.22 12.94 -5.61
C PHE A 82 -2.07 14.34 -6.23
N ASP A 83 -0.84 14.81 -6.44
CA ASP A 83 -0.56 16.02 -7.21
C ASP A 83 -1.06 15.93 -8.66
N VAL A 84 -0.83 14.79 -9.33
CA VAL A 84 -1.34 14.53 -10.68
C VAL A 84 -2.87 14.54 -10.70
N HIS A 85 -3.50 13.95 -9.68
CA HIS A 85 -4.96 13.88 -9.54
C HIS A 85 -5.58 15.13 -8.90
N ARG A 86 -4.77 16.14 -8.55
CA ARG A 86 -5.17 17.39 -7.87
C ARG A 86 -5.94 17.16 -6.57
N LEU A 87 -5.57 16.10 -5.87
CA LEU A 87 -6.12 15.76 -4.57
C LEU A 87 -5.28 16.46 -3.50
N THR A 88 -5.86 17.48 -2.86
CA THR A 88 -5.17 18.26 -1.82
C THR A 88 -5.54 17.77 -0.43
N SER A 89 -4.53 17.46 0.39
CA SER A 89 -4.72 17.15 1.80
C SER A 89 -4.69 18.41 2.68
N PRO A 90 -5.53 18.51 3.73
CA PRO A 90 -5.41 19.57 4.73
C PRO A 90 -4.20 19.42 5.66
N HIS A 91 -3.49 18.28 5.61
CA HIS A 91 -2.40 17.93 6.53
C HIS A 91 -1.00 18.31 6.02
N GLY A 92 -0.89 19.04 4.90
CA GLY A 92 0.40 19.54 4.40
C GLY A 92 0.99 18.65 3.31
N SER A 93 2.29 18.36 3.36
CA SER A 93 3.05 17.55 2.39
C SER A 93 3.57 16.27 3.07
N LEU A 94 3.50 15.13 2.40
CA LEU A 94 4.10 13.86 2.83
C LEU A 94 5.60 13.80 2.51
N ALA A 95 6.07 14.58 1.53
CA ALA A 95 7.42 14.53 0.98
C ALA A 95 8.49 15.15 1.88
N GLY A 96 8.06 15.92 2.89
CA GLY A 96 8.91 16.44 3.96
C GLY A 96 8.95 15.57 5.21
N GLY A 97 8.24 14.44 5.24
CA GLY A 97 8.02 13.60 6.42
C GLY A 97 8.59 12.18 6.33
N ALA A 98 7.80 11.20 6.76
CA ALA A 98 8.17 9.78 6.77
C ALA A 98 8.45 9.25 5.35
N PHE A 99 9.40 8.31 5.20
CA PHE A 99 9.70 7.67 3.90
C PHE A 99 8.54 6.82 3.36
N TYR A 100 7.63 6.41 4.24
CA TYR A 100 6.50 5.53 3.95
C TYR A 100 5.20 6.04 4.56
N HIS A 101 4.09 5.71 3.89
CA HIS A 101 2.74 6.10 4.23
C HIS A 101 1.82 4.89 4.17
N ALA A 102 1.01 4.68 5.22
CA ALA A 102 0.10 3.55 5.29
C ALA A 102 -1.30 3.95 4.84
N VAL A 103 -1.89 3.16 3.95
CA VAL A 103 -3.27 3.34 3.47
C VAL A 103 -4.05 2.04 3.56
N LEU A 104 -5.36 2.14 3.69
CA LEU A 104 -6.24 0.98 3.80
C LEU A 104 -7.03 0.79 2.51
N VAL A 105 -6.75 -0.29 1.79
CA VAL A 105 -7.57 -0.72 0.66
C VAL A 105 -8.83 -1.40 1.18
N VAL A 106 -9.99 -0.91 0.75
CA VAL A 106 -11.30 -1.36 1.28
C VAL A 106 -12.22 -1.96 0.23
N ALA A 107 -11.97 -1.70 -1.06
CA ALA A 107 -12.66 -2.32 -2.18
C ALA A 107 -11.77 -2.32 -3.43
N ALA A 108 -12.02 -3.25 -4.34
CA ALA A 108 -11.35 -3.33 -5.63
C ALA A 108 -12.30 -3.91 -6.68
N ASP A 109 -12.06 -3.58 -7.94
CA ASP A 109 -12.72 -4.17 -9.10
C ASP A 109 -11.68 -4.51 -10.20
N ASP A 110 -12.15 -4.79 -11.42
CA ASP A 110 -11.31 -5.17 -12.55
C ASP A 110 -10.35 -4.05 -13.03
N ARG A 111 -10.53 -2.81 -12.58
CA ARG A 111 -9.80 -1.63 -13.10
C ARG A 111 -9.26 -0.71 -12.02
N SER A 112 -9.85 -0.73 -10.84
CA SER A 112 -9.61 0.25 -9.81
C SER A 112 -9.57 -0.36 -8.42
N ILE A 113 -8.97 0.40 -7.51
CA ILE A 113 -8.94 0.14 -6.08
C ILE A 113 -9.49 1.38 -5.38
N ALA A 114 -10.35 1.16 -4.39
CA ALA A 114 -10.82 2.18 -3.48
C ALA A 114 -10.13 2.05 -2.13
N LEU A 115 -9.58 3.16 -1.64
CA LEU A 115 -8.78 3.21 -0.43
C LEU A 115 -9.20 4.33 0.52
N LEU A 116 -8.95 4.09 1.80
CA LEU A 116 -9.02 5.07 2.86
C LEU A 116 -7.59 5.53 3.17
N ASP A 117 -7.37 6.83 3.06
CA ASP A 117 -6.08 7.45 3.31
C ASP A 117 -6.22 8.34 4.57
N PRO A 118 -5.51 8.05 5.67
CA PRO A 118 -5.57 8.86 6.88
C PRO A 118 -5.03 10.28 6.67
N TRP A 119 -4.29 10.52 5.59
CA TRP A 119 -3.86 11.84 5.18
C TRP A 119 -4.98 12.68 4.57
N HIS A 120 -6.16 12.13 4.28
CA HIS A 120 -7.30 12.87 3.76
C HIS A 120 -8.45 12.94 4.76
N GLY A 121 -9.22 14.03 4.72
CA GLY A 121 -10.47 14.13 5.49
C GLY A 121 -11.56 13.19 4.94
N PRO A 122 -12.65 12.97 5.70
CA PRO A 122 -13.71 12.03 5.31
C PRO A 122 -14.46 12.45 4.04
N GLU A 123 -14.49 13.74 3.71
CA GLU A 123 -15.21 14.32 2.57
C GLU A 123 -14.61 13.90 1.20
N GLY A 124 -13.34 13.48 1.19
CA GLY A 124 -12.62 13.05 -0.02
C GLY A 124 -12.41 11.54 -0.11
N GLN A 125 -13.09 10.75 0.73
CA GLN A 125 -12.89 9.32 0.84
C GLN A 125 -14.17 8.52 0.52
N PRO A 126 -14.05 7.30 -0.03
CA PRO A 126 -12.81 6.63 -0.41
C PRO A 126 -12.18 7.23 -1.67
N ILE A 127 -10.85 7.20 -1.74
CA ILE A 127 -10.10 7.61 -2.92
C ILE A 127 -10.05 6.43 -3.89
N ALA A 128 -10.42 6.67 -5.15
CA ALA A 128 -10.35 5.65 -6.20
C ALA A 128 -9.09 5.88 -7.05
N LEU A 129 -8.26 4.84 -7.19
CA LEU A 129 -7.07 4.83 -8.05
C LEU A 129 -7.16 3.69 -9.06
N SER A 130 -6.51 3.86 -10.21
CA SER A 130 -6.27 2.73 -11.10
C SER A 130 -5.29 1.73 -10.46
N HIS A 131 -5.32 0.48 -10.91
CA HIS A 131 -4.34 -0.54 -10.47
C HIS A 131 -2.90 -0.09 -10.73
N GLU A 132 -2.66 0.55 -11.88
CA GLU A 132 -1.32 1.04 -12.28
C GLU A 132 -0.84 2.17 -11.36
N ASP A 133 -1.72 3.15 -11.07
CA ASP A 133 -1.38 4.24 -10.17
C ASP A 133 -1.05 3.71 -8.78
N PHE A 134 -1.88 2.82 -8.23
CA PHE A 134 -1.63 2.20 -6.92
C PHE A 134 -0.30 1.44 -6.89
N ALA A 135 -0.05 0.59 -7.89
CA ALA A 135 1.17 -0.21 -7.98
C ALA A 135 2.46 0.65 -8.06
N SER A 136 2.37 1.84 -8.65
CA SER A 136 3.52 2.74 -8.80
C SER A 136 4.07 3.29 -7.48
N ALA A 137 3.26 3.29 -6.42
CA ALA A 137 3.64 3.80 -5.11
C ALA A 137 3.58 2.75 -3.99
N TRP A 138 2.89 1.62 -4.19
CA TRP A 138 2.86 0.51 -3.26
C TRP A 138 4.24 -0.14 -3.09
N THR A 139 4.60 -0.50 -1.85
CA THR A 139 5.91 -1.05 -1.52
C THR A 139 5.98 -2.57 -1.55
N GLY A 140 4.83 -3.23 -1.67
CA GLY A 140 4.71 -4.68 -1.51
C GLY A 140 4.30 -5.09 -0.10
N GLU A 141 4.54 -4.27 0.92
CA GLU A 141 4.18 -4.61 2.30
C GLU A 141 2.66 -4.56 2.50
N THR A 142 2.08 -5.69 2.92
CA THR A 142 0.61 -5.85 3.04
C THR A 142 0.20 -6.69 4.24
N ILE A 143 -0.84 -6.23 4.94
CA ILE A 143 -1.64 -7.01 5.89
C ILE A 143 -3.05 -7.15 5.33
N LEU A 144 -3.55 -8.37 5.23
CA LEU A 144 -4.97 -8.62 5.02
C LEU A 144 -5.69 -8.59 6.37
N ILE A 145 -6.84 -7.93 6.41
CA ILE A 145 -7.72 -7.88 7.57
C ILE A 145 -9.03 -8.52 7.13
N HIS A 146 -9.34 -9.69 7.69
CA HIS A 146 -10.56 -10.40 7.35
C HIS A 146 -11.70 -9.81 8.16
N ARG A 147 -12.81 -9.48 7.50
CA ARG A 147 -14.02 -9.10 8.22
C ARG A 147 -14.67 -10.38 8.72
N ASP A 148 -14.93 -10.46 10.03
CA ASP A 148 -15.78 -11.52 10.57
C ASP A 148 -17.15 -11.41 9.91
N THR A 149 -17.42 -12.29 8.94
CA THR A 149 -18.70 -12.39 8.26
C THR A 149 -19.77 -13.06 9.12
N ASP A 150 -19.44 -13.49 10.34
CA ASP A 150 -20.32 -14.26 11.23
C ASP A 150 -21.02 -13.40 12.30
N ALA A 151 -21.01 -12.07 12.18
CA ALA A 151 -21.78 -11.17 13.04
C ALA A 151 -23.06 -10.67 12.34
N GLU A 152 -23.94 -11.59 11.97
CA GLU A 152 -25.38 -11.31 11.70
C GLU A 152 -26.26 -11.79 12.86
#